data_AF-A0A6V7LIW1-F1
#
_entry.id   AF-A0A6V7LIW1-F1
#
_cell.length_a   1.000
_cell.length_b   1.000
_cell.length_c   1.000
_cell.angle_alpha   90.00
_cell.angle_beta   90.00
_cell.angle_gamma   90.00
#
_symmetry.space_group_name_H-M   'P 1'
#
loop_
_entity.id
_entity.type
_entity.pdbx_description
1 polymer ?
#
loop_
_entity_poly.entity_id
_entity_poly.type
_entity_poly.pdbx_seq_one_letter_code
_entity_poly.pdbx_strand_id
1 'polypeptide(L)'
;VICLATNRKPLVKLQKILDGYFDGYFSDVKMRDHILHDVKIFRRLSLFYTILTFFALFGYVLTPLIIVIKQYVHNVEPKKYPLILLGLYPWNVPNNLPIYSVHYIFEAFVLSTVFYVTSGCDAFFPLLVFQVKGKLRAMSYRLTNLQDKDNMEMEMCECIREYGVLMECRDILEKTFGPIILLLMSNNAIILCALIFQFTQ
;
A
#
# COMPACT_ATOMS: atom_id res chain seq x y z
N VAL A 1 -6.21 7.92 3.42
CA VAL A 1 -5.86 9.22 2.79
C VAL A 1 -5.66 10.34 3.79
N ILE A 2 -6.64 10.65 4.65
CA ILE A 2 -6.57 11.78 5.61
C ILE A 2 -5.35 11.65 6.54
N CYS A 3 -5.11 10.47 7.15
CA CYS A 3 -3.93 10.25 8.00
C CYS A 3 -2.58 10.47 7.28
N LEU A 4 -2.51 10.12 5.99
CA LEU A 4 -1.30 10.31 5.17
C LEU A 4 -1.13 11.78 4.78
N ALA A 5 -2.22 12.47 4.45
CA ALA A 5 -2.22 13.89 4.08
C ALA A 5 -1.82 14.77 5.27
N THR A 6 -2.33 14.49 6.47
CA THR A 6 -1.98 15.22 7.70
C THR A 6 -0.50 15.06 8.08
N ASN A 7 0.06 13.85 7.89
CA ASN A 7 1.46 13.56 8.20
C ASN A 7 2.40 13.71 6.99
N ARG A 8 1.98 14.41 5.92
CA ARG A 8 2.80 14.55 4.70
C ARG A 8 4.16 15.21 4.94
N LYS A 9 4.20 16.29 5.74
CA LYS A 9 5.44 17.04 6.00
C LYS A 9 6.53 16.18 6.67
N PRO A 10 6.24 15.46 7.77
CA PRO A 10 7.24 14.58 8.37
C PRO A 10 7.58 13.38 7.47
N LEU A 11 6.63 12.85 6.67
CA LEU A 11 6.91 11.80 5.68
C LEU A 11 7.90 12.25 4.58
N VAL A 12 7.73 13.46 4.06
CA VAL A 12 8.63 14.00 3.03
C VAL A 12 10.02 14.28 3.61
N LYS A 13 10.10 14.74 4.86
CA LYS A 13 11.38 14.89 5.58
C LYS A 13 12.06 13.53 5.74
N LEU A 14 11.33 12.51 6.19
CA LEU A 14 11.81 11.13 6.31
C LEU A 14 12.34 10.60 4.97
N GLN A 15 11.56 10.75 3.90
CA GLN A 15 11.94 10.27 2.57
C GLN A 15 13.21 10.96 2.07
N LYS A 16 13.31 12.29 2.20
CA LYS A 16 14.51 13.03 1.81
C LYS A 16 15.77 12.60 2.57
N ILE A 17 15.62 12.35 3.88
CA ILE A 17 16.71 11.84 4.71
C ILE A 17 17.14 10.46 4.19
N LEU A 18 16.19 9.54 4.01
CA LEU A 18 16.46 8.18 3.53
C LEU A 18 17.06 8.14 2.12
N ASP A 19 16.55 8.95 1.18
CA ASP A 19 17.02 9.04 -0.19
C ASP A 19 18.45 9.60 -0.25
N GLY A 20 18.73 10.69 0.49
CA GLY A 20 20.09 11.26 0.57
C GLY A 20 21.11 10.26 1.12
N TYR A 21 20.70 9.43 2.08
CA TYR A 21 21.55 8.34 2.53
C TYR A 21 21.67 7.22 1.49
N PHE A 22 20.61 6.87 0.77
CA PHE A 22 20.64 5.78 -0.22
C PHE A 22 21.59 6.10 -1.38
N ASP A 23 21.62 7.34 -1.84
CA ASP A 23 22.59 7.80 -2.85
C ASP A 23 24.04 7.61 -2.38
N GLY A 24 24.34 7.82 -1.09
CA GLY A 24 25.66 7.57 -0.52
C GLY A 24 26.07 6.09 -0.50
N TYR A 25 25.12 5.16 -0.36
CA TYR A 25 25.42 3.71 -0.38
C TYR A 25 25.52 3.14 -1.80
N PHE A 26 24.99 3.81 -2.82
CA PHE A 26 25.16 3.37 -4.22
C PHE A 26 26.62 3.38 -4.70
N SER A 27 27.48 4.14 -4.00
CA SER A 27 28.93 4.17 -4.22
C SER A 27 29.66 2.90 -3.75
N ASP A 28 29.08 2.13 -2.82
CA ASP A 28 29.73 0.96 -2.21
C ASP A 28 29.12 -0.36 -2.74
N VAL A 29 29.84 -1.03 -3.66
CA VAL A 29 29.32 -2.09 -4.54
C VAL A 29 28.75 -3.30 -3.78
N LYS A 30 29.37 -3.68 -2.65
CA LYS A 30 28.95 -4.86 -1.85
C LYS A 30 27.66 -4.60 -1.06
N MET A 31 27.50 -3.38 -0.55
CA MET A 31 26.35 -2.99 0.24
C MET A 31 25.12 -2.77 -0.62
N ARG A 32 25.35 -2.20 -1.81
CA ARG A 32 24.37 -2.03 -2.86
C ARG A 32 23.69 -3.35 -3.21
N ASP A 33 24.42 -4.44 -3.39
CA ASP A 33 23.84 -5.70 -3.88
C ASP A 33 22.92 -6.36 -2.85
N HIS A 34 23.31 -6.35 -1.57
CA HIS A 34 22.49 -6.89 -0.49
C HIS A 34 21.21 -6.08 -0.27
N ILE A 35 21.31 -4.74 -0.30
CA ILE A 35 20.14 -3.86 -0.16
C ILE A 35 19.24 -3.96 -1.40
N LEU A 36 19.81 -4.01 -2.62
CA LEU A 36 19.03 -4.21 -3.84
C LEU A 36 18.34 -5.55 -3.89
N HIS A 37 18.95 -6.61 -3.33
CA HIS A 37 18.33 -7.93 -3.29
C HIS A 37 17.06 -7.92 -2.43
N ASP A 38 17.13 -7.38 -1.21
CA ASP A 38 15.97 -7.26 -0.31
C ASP A 38 14.87 -6.36 -0.93
N VAL A 39 15.25 -5.24 -1.57
CA VAL A 39 14.31 -4.35 -2.28
C VAL A 39 13.69 -5.03 -3.51
N LYS A 40 14.45 -5.82 -4.27
CA LYS A 40 13.94 -6.58 -5.43
C LYS A 40 12.91 -7.62 -5.01
N ILE A 41 13.17 -8.34 -3.92
CA ILE A 41 12.23 -9.32 -3.36
C ILE A 41 10.94 -8.61 -2.94
N PHE A 42 11.06 -7.52 -2.17
CA PHE A 42 9.89 -6.76 -1.74
C PHE A 42 9.10 -6.22 -2.94
N ARG A 43 9.78 -5.63 -3.93
CA ARG A 43 9.15 -5.12 -5.16
C ARG A 43 8.39 -6.22 -5.89
N ARG A 44 8.95 -7.43 -5.97
CA ARG A 44 8.27 -8.58 -6.59
C ARG A 44 7.01 -8.97 -5.82
N LEU A 45 7.08 -9.02 -4.49
CA LEU A 45 5.92 -9.32 -3.63
C LEU A 45 4.81 -8.25 -3.76
N SER A 46 5.18 -6.97 -3.69
CA SER A 46 4.24 -5.86 -3.84
C SER A 46 3.60 -5.83 -5.23
N LEU A 47 4.38 -6.10 -6.28
CA LEU A 47 3.87 -6.20 -7.65
C LEU A 47 2.93 -7.39 -7.81
N PHE A 48 3.27 -8.56 -7.26
CA PHE A 48 2.40 -9.73 -7.27
C PHE A 48 1.07 -9.45 -6.57
N TYR A 49 1.10 -8.83 -5.39
CA TYR A 49 -0.10 -8.40 -4.66
C TYR A 49 -0.95 -7.41 -5.47
N THR A 50 -0.31 -6.42 -6.12
CA THR A 50 -1.00 -5.42 -6.94
C THR A 50 -1.66 -6.05 -8.17
N ILE A 51 -1.02 -7.03 -8.80
CA ILE A 51 -1.60 -7.77 -9.92
C ILE A 51 -2.81 -8.59 -9.47
N LEU A 52 -2.70 -9.31 -8.35
CA LEU A 52 -3.79 -10.12 -7.81
C LEU A 52 -5.03 -9.27 -7.50
N THR A 53 -4.82 -8.14 -6.83
CA THR A 53 -5.88 -7.19 -6.46
C THR A 53 -6.50 -6.51 -7.69
N PHE A 54 -5.70 -6.24 -8.73
CA PHE A 54 -6.20 -5.74 -10.02
C PHE A 54 -7.15 -6.75 -10.70
N PHE A 55 -6.77 -8.03 -10.76
CA PHE A 55 -7.65 -9.07 -11.32
C PHE A 55 -8.94 -9.22 -10.52
N ALA A 56 -8.87 -9.15 -9.19
CA ALA A 56 -10.06 -9.18 -8.35
C ALA A 56 -11.00 -7.99 -8.66
N LEU A 57 -10.47 -6.77 -8.73
CA LEU A 57 -11.26 -5.58 -9.07
C LEU A 57 -11.88 -5.70 -10.47
N PHE A 58 -11.12 -6.19 -11.45
CA PHE A 58 -11.64 -6.42 -12.79
C PHE A 58 -12.80 -7.43 -12.78
N GLY A 59 -12.69 -8.52 -12.02
CA GLY A 59 -13.79 -9.47 -11.80
C GLY A 59 -15.03 -8.84 -11.19
N TYR A 60 -14.86 -7.99 -10.17
CA TYR A 60 -15.97 -7.24 -9.55
C TYR A 60 -16.67 -6.30 -10.53
N VAL A 61 -15.92 -5.60 -11.38
CA VAL A 61 -16.46 -4.68 -12.40
C VAL A 61 -17.16 -5.45 -13.53
N LEU A 62 -16.61 -6.60 -13.95
CA LEU A 62 -17.18 -7.42 -15.03
C LEU A 62 -18.44 -8.18 -14.63
N THR A 63 -18.56 -8.64 -13.39
CA THR A 63 -19.74 -9.40 -12.90
C THR A 63 -21.09 -8.74 -13.25
N PRO A 64 -21.34 -7.46 -12.92
CA PRO A 64 -22.59 -6.79 -13.27
C PRO A 64 -22.77 -6.63 -14.79
N LEU A 65 -21.70 -6.42 -15.57
CA LEU A 65 -21.80 -6.36 -17.04
C LEU A 65 -22.26 -7.69 -17.63
N ILE A 66 -21.70 -8.81 -17.17
CA ILE A 66 -22.08 -10.15 -17.63
C ILE A 66 -23.56 -10.43 -17.30
N ILE A 67 -24.02 -10.02 -16.11
CA ILE A 67 -25.42 -10.17 -15.70
C ILE A 67 -26.34 -9.35 -16.62
N VAL A 68 -26.01 -8.10 -16.90
CA VAL A 68 -26.79 -7.25 -17.80
C VAL A 68 -26.82 -7.85 -19.21
N ILE A 69 -25.67 -8.26 -19.76
CA ILE A 69 -25.58 -8.87 -21.10
C ILE A 69 -26.46 -10.13 -21.18
N LYS A 70 -26.39 -11.01 -20.17
CA LYS A 70 -27.22 -12.23 -20.12
C LYS A 70 -28.72 -11.91 -20.10
N GLN A 71 -29.14 -10.91 -19.34
CA GLN A 71 -30.54 -10.48 -19.30
C GLN A 71 -31.02 -9.94 -20.65
N TYR A 72 -30.17 -9.21 -21.38
CA TYR A 72 -30.47 -8.75 -22.74
C TYR A 72 -30.60 -9.88 -23.75
N VAL A 73 -29.71 -10.88 -23.68
CA VAL A 73 -29.76 -12.04 -24.59
C VAL A 73 -30.98 -12.93 -24.32
N HIS A 74 -31.37 -13.11 -23.05
CA HIS A 74 -32.48 -14.00 -22.67
C HIS A 74 -33.85 -13.31 -22.55
N ASN A 75 -33.96 -12.00 -22.85
CA ASN A 75 -35.20 -11.21 -22.77
C ASN A 75 -35.96 -11.41 -21.44
N VAL A 76 -35.24 -11.44 -20.32
CA VAL A 76 -35.85 -11.62 -18.99
C VAL A 76 -36.51 -10.32 -18.54
N GLU A 77 -37.82 -10.36 -18.28
CA GLU A 77 -38.57 -9.26 -17.67
C GLU A 77 -38.91 -9.61 -16.20
N PRO A 78 -38.73 -8.69 -15.23
CA PRO A 78 -38.20 -7.32 -15.36
C PRO A 78 -36.66 -7.28 -15.42
N LYS A 79 -36.11 -6.40 -16.26
CA LYS A 79 -34.67 -6.14 -16.36
C LYS A 79 -34.15 -5.54 -15.04
N LYS A 80 -33.18 -6.20 -14.42
CA LYS A 80 -32.54 -5.74 -13.19
C LYS A 80 -31.15 -5.21 -13.53
N TYR A 81 -30.88 -3.96 -13.16
CA TYR A 81 -29.59 -3.31 -13.33
C TYR A 81 -28.80 -3.35 -12.02
N PRO A 82 -27.94 -4.37 -11.79
CA PRO A 82 -27.13 -4.44 -10.58
C PRO A 82 -26.04 -3.34 -10.62
N LEU A 83 -26.00 -2.51 -9.59
CA LEU A 83 -24.90 -1.56 -9.39
C LEU A 83 -23.63 -2.31 -8.95
N ILE A 84 -22.46 -1.74 -9.20
CA ILE A 84 -21.17 -2.35 -8.80
C ILE A 84 -21.04 -2.25 -7.27
N LEU A 85 -21.52 -1.15 -6.70
CA LEU A 85 -21.58 -0.91 -5.27
C LEU A 85 -23.04 -1.01 -4.79
N LEU A 86 -23.27 -1.70 -3.66
CA LEU A 86 -24.54 -1.65 -2.93
C LEU A 86 -24.68 -0.30 -2.18
N GLY A 87 -24.65 0.81 -2.94
CA GLY A 87 -24.82 2.16 -2.41
C GLY A 87 -26.30 2.55 -2.34
N LEU A 88 -26.75 3.10 -1.21
CA LEU A 88 -28.03 3.82 -1.15
C LEU A 88 -27.82 5.21 -1.76
N TYR A 89 -28.44 5.46 -2.91
CA TYR A 89 -28.45 6.78 -3.54
C TYR A 89 -29.72 7.54 -3.14
N PRO A 90 -29.64 8.86 -2.90
CA PRO A 90 -30.80 9.67 -2.53
C PRO A 90 -31.79 9.87 -3.68
N TRP A 91 -31.45 9.44 -4.89
CA TRP A 91 -32.33 9.39 -6.05
C TRP A 91 -32.63 7.93 -6.43
N ASN A 92 -33.82 7.71 -6.97
CA ASN A 92 -34.23 6.40 -7.46
C ASN A 92 -33.45 6.09 -8.73
N VAL A 93 -32.69 4.98 -8.77
CA VAL A 93 -31.90 4.60 -9.95
C VAL A 93 -32.87 4.29 -11.09
N PRO A 94 -32.93 5.12 -12.15
CA PRO A 94 -33.93 4.93 -13.19
C PRO A 94 -33.59 3.70 -14.03
N ASN A 95 -34.61 2.95 -14.45
CA ASN A 95 -34.50 1.77 -15.33
C ASN A 95 -34.03 2.07 -16.77
N ASN A 96 -33.50 3.28 -16.99
CA ASN A 96 -33.08 3.75 -18.30
C ASN A 96 -31.59 3.45 -18.49
N LEU A 97 -31.28 2.70 -19.56
CA LEU A 97 -29.93 2.29 -19.93
C LEU A 97 -28.87 3.42 -19.93
N PRO A 98 -29.11 4.62 -20.50
CA PRO A 98 -28.07 5.66 -20.54
C PRO A 98 -27.72 6.22 -19.16
N ILE A 99 -28.72 6.36 -18.27
CA ILE A 99 -28.49 6.88 -16.91
C ILE A 99 -27.76 5.83 -16.07
N TYR A 100 -28.12 4.55 -16.24
CA TYR A 100 -27.39 3.44 -15.64
C TYR A 100 -25.91 3.40 -16.08
N SER A 101 -25.62 3.59 -17.38
CA SER A 101 -24.23 3.63 -17.86
C SER A 101 -23.40 4.75 -17.24
N VAL A 102 -23.98 5.94 -17.03
CA VAL A 102 -23.30 7.05 -16.35
C VAL A 102 -22.99 6.70 -14.89
N HIS A 103 -23.96 6.14 -14.15
CA HIS A 103 -23.73 5.69 -12.78
C HIS A 103 -22.65 4.59 -12.71
N TYR A 104 -22.70 3.64 -13.63
CA TYR A 104 -21.74 2.56 -13.72
C TYR A 104 -20.31 3.06 -13.95
N ILE A 105 -20.11 4.00 -14.89
CA ILE A 105 -18.79 4.60 -15.16
C ILE A 105 -18.29 5.37 -13.93
N PHE A 106 -19.19 6.10 -13.25
CA PHE A 106 -18.83 6.82 -12.04
C PHE A 106 -18.39 5.87 -10.92
N GLU A 107 -19.14 4.80 -10.65
CA GLU A 107 -18.77 3.79 -9.65
C GLU A 107 -17.45 3.09 -10.01
N ALA A 108 -17.25 2.73 -11.28
CA ALA A 108 -16.00 2.14 -11.74
C ALA A 108 -14.82 3.09 -11.54
N PHE A 109 -15.00 4.39 -11.78
CA PHE A 109 -13.97 5.41 -11.55
C PHE A 109 -13.64 5.57 -10.06
N VAL A 110 -14.65 5.58 -9.19
CA VAL A 110 -14.48 5.63 -7.73
C VAL A 110 -13.70 4.41 -7.25
N LEU A 111 -14.09 3.20 -7.66
CA LEU A 111 -13.39 1.96 -7.32
C LEU A 111 -11.94 1.95 -7.79
N SER A 112 -11.69 2.39 -9.03
CA SER A 112 -10.33 2.51 -9.57
C SER A 112 -9.48 3.47 -8.74
N THR A 113 -10.04 4.60 -8.33
CA THR A 113 -9.34 5.58 -7.49
C THR A 113 -8.99 5.00 -6.12
N VAL A 114 -9.94 4.31 -5.48
CA VAL A 114 -9.70 3.63 -4.19
C VAL A 114 -8.61 2.58 -4.33
N PHE A 115 -8.63 1.79 -5.41
CA PHE A 115 -7.61 0.80 -5.69
C PHE A 115 -6.20 1.39 -5.81
N TYR A 116 -6.03 2.42 -6.64
CA TYR A 116 -4.71 3.06 -6.82
C TYR A 116 -4.17 3.63 -5.52
N VAL A 117 -5.03 4.27 -4.73
CA VAL A 117 -4.65 4.87 -3.45
C VAL A 117 -4.26 3.79 -2.43
N THR A 118 -5.05 2.73 -2.30
CA THR A 118 -4.79 1.65 -1.34
C THR A 118 -3.55 0.86 -1.72
N SER A 119 -3.44 0.41 -2.98
CA SER A 119 -2.25 -0.30 -3.49
C SER A 119 -0.98 0.53 -3.32
N GLY A 120 -1.04 1.84 -3.61
CA GLY A 120 0.08 2.75 -3.39
C GLY A 120 0.48 2.87 -1.92
N CYS A 121 -0.49 3.01 -1.00
CA CYS A 121 -0.21 3.08 0.43
C CYS A 121 0.37 1.77 0.98
N ASP A 122 -0.19 0.63 0.57
CA ASP A 122 0.24 -0.70 1.01
C ASP A 122 1.64 -1.06 0.49
N ALA A 123 2.02 -0.56 -0.68
CA ALA A 123 3.38 -0.68 -1.20
C ALA A 123 4.36 0.29 -0.51
N PHE A 124 3.91 1.52 -0.23
CA PHE A 124 4.78 2.58 0.28
C PHE A 124 5.24 2.34 1.73
N PHE A 125 4.34 1.89 2.61
CA PHE A 125 4.69 1.67 4.02
C PHE A 125 5.83 0.67 4.22
N PRO A 126 5.77 -0.56 3.67
CA PRO A 126 6.85 -1.50 3.85
C PRO A 126 8.14 -1.05 3.15
N LEU A 127 8.07 -0.31 2.03
CA LEU A 127 9.28 0.27 1.41
C LEU A 127 10.06 1.13 2.41
N LEU A 128 9.37 2.01 3.14
CA LEU A 128 10.00 2.83 4.18
C LEU A 128 10.60 1.97 5.30
N VAL A 129 9.88 0.94 5.75
CA VAL A 129 10.37 -0.01 6.76
C VAL A 129 11.63 -0.74 6.26
N PHE A 130 11.65 -1.18 5.01
CA PHE A 130 12.81 -1.82 4.39
C PHE A 130 14.00 -0.87 4.28
N GLN A 131 13.76 0.40 3.92
CA GLN A 131 14.82 1.41 3.88
C GLN A 131 15.42 1.64 5.28
N VAL A 132 14.59 1.81 6.32
CA VAL A 132 15.05 1.95 7.71
C VAL A 132 15.82 0.72 8.18
N LYS A 133 15.30 -0.48 7.93
CA LYS A 133 15.96 -1.76 8.27
C LYS A 133 17.30 -1.91 7.54
N GLY A 134 17.36 -1.52 6.27
CA GLY A 134 18.58 -1.52 5.47
C GLY A 134 19.65 -0.63 6.08
N LYS A 135 19.27 0.57 6.55
CA LYS A 135 20.19 1.48 7.27
C LYS A 135 20.68 0.90 8.59
N LEU A 136 19.81 0.30 9.40
CA LEU A 136 20.22 -0.35 10.64
C LEU A 136 21.23 -1.48 10.40
N ARG A 137 20.97 -2.34 9.41
CA ARG A 137 21.88 -3.43 9.03
C ARG A 137 23.21 -2.87 8.53
N ALA A 138 23.16 -1.76 7.80
CA ALA A 138 24.34 -1.11 7.29
C ALA A 138 25.25 -0.53 8.40
N MET A 139 24.65 0.17 9.35
CA MET A 139 25.34 0.68 10.55
C MET A 139 25.91 -0.46 11.39
N SER A 140 25.14 -1.53 11.59
CA SER A 140 25.62 -2.72 12.30
C SER A 140 26.85 -3.32 11.63
N TYR A 141 26.89 -3.41 10.30
CA TYR A 141 28.05 -3.92 9.57
C TYR A 141 29.28 -3.00 9.70
N ARG A 142 29.09 -1.67 9.63
CA ARG A 142 30.18 -0.71 9.89
C ARG A 142 30.75 -0.90 11.30
N LEU A 143 29.87 -1.05 12.31
CA LEU A 143 30.24 -1.22 13.71
C LEU A 143 30.98 -2.54 13.99
N THR A 144 30.64 -3.64 13.30
CA THR A 144 31.33 -4.92 13.46
C THR A 144 32.72 -4.93 12.80
N ASN A 145 32.91 -4.22 11.68
CA ASN A 145 34.21 -4.11 10.99
C ASN A 145 35.08 -2.95 11.48
N LEU A 146 34.64 -2.27 12.53
CA LEU A 146 35.26 -1.06 13.07
C LEU A 146 36.54 -1.37 13.86
N GLN A 147 36.72 -2.63 14.27
CA GLN A 147 37.88 -3.15 15.01
C GLN A 147 39.22 -3.05 14.24
N ASP A 148 39.18 -2.80 12.93
CA ASP A 148 40.33 -2.83 12.02
C ASP A 148 40.78 -1.43 11.55
N LYS A 149 40.27 -0.34 12.16
CA LYS A 149 40.54 1.06 11.75
C LYS A 149 41.05 1.95 12.89
N ASP A 150 42.02 2.81 12.59
CA ASP A 150 42.66 3.77 13.51
C ASP A 150 41.70 4.83 14.12
N ASN A 151 40.52 5.07 13.51
CA ASN A 151 39.57 6.12 13.93
C ASN A 151 38.27 5.57 14.54
N MET A 152 38.38 4.61 15.46
CA MET A 152 37.20 3.97 16.08
C MET A 152 36.23 4.95 16.75
N GLU A 153 36.73 5.92 17.53
CA GLU A 153 35.88 6.85 18.29
C GLU A 153 35.04 7.75 17.38
N MET A 154 35.63 8.25 16.29
CA MET A 154 34.96 9.16 15.36
C MET A 154 33.83 8.46 14.60
N GLU A 155 34.09 7.25 14.11
CA GLU A 155 33.11 6.42 13.40
C GLU A 155 31.99 5.93 14.35
N MET A 156 32.30 5.63 15.61
CA MET A 156 31.28 5.32 16.63
C MET A 156 30.37 6.53 16.92
N CYS A 157 30.95 7.72 17.12
CA CYS A 157 30.18 8.95 17.33
C CYS A 157 29.25 9.26 16.15
N GLU A 158 29.74 9.08 14.93
CA GLU A 158 28.92 9.26 13.73
C GLU A 158 27.77 8.24 13.68
N CYS A 159 28.05 6.96 13.94
CA CYS A 159 27.05 5.90 13.95
C CYS A 159 25.94 6.15 15.00
N ILE A 160 26.31 6.60 16.21
CA ILE A 160 25.34 6.96 17.26
C ILE A 160 24.46 8.13 16.81
N ARG A 161 25.03 9.15 16.16
CA ARG A 161 24.26 10.30 15.64
C ARG A 161 23.27 9.87 14.56
N GLU A 162 23.72 9.03 13.62
CA GLU A 162 22.84 8.52 12.55
C GLU A 162 21.74 7.60 13.11
N TYR A 163 22.05 6.78 14.12
CA TYR A 163 21.06 5.96 14.83
C TYR A 163 19.98 6.82 15.52
N GLY A 164 20.38 7.94 16.13
CA GLY A 164 19.43 8.90 16.73
C GLY A 164 18.41 9.44 15.73
N VAL A 165 18.88 9.85 14.54
CA VAL A 165 18.00 10.31 13.44
C VAL A 165 17.08 9.18 12.97
N LEU A 166 17.58 7.94 12.92
CA LEU A 166 16.79 6.79 12.50
C LEU A 166 15.71 6.40 13.52
N MET A 167 15.98 6.60 14.81
CA MET A 167 15.01 6.42 15.89
C MET A 167 13.86 7.44 15.76
N GLU A 168 14.17 8.71 15.46
CA GLU A 168 13.16 9.76 15.17
C GLU A 168 12.32 9.38 13.94
N CYS A 169 12.98 8.85 12.89
CA CYS A 169 12.31 8.37 11.68
C CYS A 169 11.33 7.22 11.97
N ARG A 170 11.72 6.27 12.83
CA ARG A 170 10.84 5.18 13.28
C ARG A 170 9.66 5.71 14.07
N ASP A 171 9.86 6.65 14.99
CA ASP A 171 8.78 7.21 15.82
C ASP A 171 7.72 7.93 14.94
N ILE A 172 8.17 8.69 13.94
CA ILE A 172 7.29 9.31 12.94
C ILE A 172 6.49 8.24 12.17
N LEU A 173 7.14 7.15 11.77
CA LEU A 173 6.52 6.06 11.03
C LEU A 173 5.47 5.35 11.88
N GLU A 174 5.81 5.00 13.12
CA GLU A 174 4.94 4.32 14.08
C GLU A 174 3.72 5.18 14.43
N LYS A 175 3.92 6.47 14.68
CA LYS A 175 2.82 7.41 14.96
C LYS A 175 1.88 7.60 13.77
N THR A 176 2.40 7.55 12.54
CA THR A 176 1.60 7.74 11.33
C THR A 176 0.87 6.48 10.91
N PHE A 177 1.58 5.34 10.88
CA PHE A 177 1.06 4.09 10.34
C PHE A 177 0.50 3.13 11.40
N GLY A 178 0.84 3.31 12.68
CA GLY A 178 0.31 2.49 13.77
C GLY A 178 -1.23 2.46 13.79
N PRO A 179 -1.92 3.61 13.79
CA PRO A 179 -3.38 3.65 13.72
C PRO A 179 -3.94 3.02 12.43
N ILE A 180 -3.24 3.21 11.30
CA ILE A 180 -3.65 2.67 9.99
C ILE A 180 -3.62 1.13 10.03
N ILE A 181 -2.57 0.54 10.61
CA ILE A 181 -2.43 -0.91 10.73
C ILE A 181 -3.49 -1.49 11.66
N LEU A 182 -3.78 -0.83 12.79
CA LEU A 182 -4.85 -1.27 13.71
C LEU A 182 -6.23 -1.25 13.06
N LEU A 183 -6.53 -0.19 12.30
CA LEU A 183 -7.76 -0.11 11.51
C LEU A 183 -7.81 -1.19 10.43
N LEU A 184 -6.70 -1.46 9.76
CA LEU A 184 -6.63 -2.51 8.75
C LEU A 184 -6.87 -3.90 9.37
N MET A 185 -6.22 -4.22 10.50
CA MET A 185 -6.40 -5.50 11.19
C MET A 185 -7.83 -5.70 11.68
N SER A 186 -8.43 -4.68 12.28
CA SER A 186 -9.83 -4.75 12.75
C SER A 186 -10.82 -4.93 11.60
N ASN A 187 -10.68 -4.18 10.51
CA ASN A 187 -11.52 -4.35 9.32
C ASN A 187 -11.37 -5.75 8.71
N ASN A 188 -10.14 -6.25 8.56
CA ASN A 188 -9.91 -7.60 8.06
C ASN A 188 -10.55 -8.67 8.95
N ALA A 189 -10.50 -8.52 10.27
CA ALA A 189 -11.16 -9.44 11.19
C ALA A 189 -12.68 -9.45 10.98
N ILE A 190 -13.31 -8.27 10.90
CA ILE A 190 -14.75 -8.14 10.67
C ILE A 190 -15.15 -8.75 9.32
N ILE A 191 -14.38 -8.47 8.26
CA ILE A 191 -14.64 -9.00 6.91
C ILE A 191 -14.54 -10.53 6.91
N LEU A 192 -13.50 -11.10 7.52
CA LEU A 192 -13.34 -12.55 7.61
C LEU A 192 -14.50 -13.19 8.37
N CYS A 193 -14.94 -12.60 9.48
CA CYS A 193 -16.11 -13.08 10.22
C CYS A 193 -17.38 -13.04 9.36
N ALA A 194 -17.60 -11.95 8.63
CA ALA A 194 -18.76 -11.81 7.74
C ALA A 194 -18.73 -12.82 6.58
N LEU A 195 -17.56 -13.07 6.00
CA LEU A 195 -17.38 -14.06 4.93
C LEU A 195 -17.68 -15.47 5.44
N ILE A 196 -17.16 -15.86 6.61
CA ILE A 196 -17.44 -17.18 7.21
C ILE A 196 -18.94 -17.38 7.41
N PHE A 197 -19.63 -16.35 7.90
CA PHE A 197 -21.08 -16.39 8.06
C PHE A 197 -21.81 -16.60 6.73
N GLN A 198 -21.43 -15.85 5.68
CA GLN A 198 -22.02 -16.00 4.34
C GLN A 198 -21.75 -17.37 3.72
N PHE A 199 -20.59 -17.97 3.97
CA PHE A 199 -20.27 -19.31 3.47
C PHE A 199 -21.03 -20.44 4.18
N THR A 200 -21.49 -20.20 5.41
CA THR A 200 -22.20 -21.20 6.21
C THR A 200 -23.70 -21.23 5.89
N GLN A 201 -24.24 -20.15 5.31
CA GLN A 201 -25.64 -20.02 4.90
C GLN A 201 -25.87 -20.61 3.50
#